data_AF-W6S0G4-F1
#
_entry.id   AF-W6S0G4-F1
#
_cell.length_a   1.000
_cell.length_b   1.000
_cell.length_c   1.000
_cell.angle_alpha   90.00
_cell.angle_beta   90.00
_cell.angle_gamma   90.00
#
_symmetry.space_group_name_H-M   'P 1'
#
loop_
_entity.id
_entity.type
_entity.pdbx_description
1 polymer ?
#
loop_
_entity_poly.entity_id
_entity_poly.type
_entity_poly.pdbx_seq_one_letter_code
_entity_poly.pdbx_strand_id
1 'polypeptide(L)'
;MDVRADLRVARIPNGLDHQHALRIDGKPRYFHGYCDLSDPTSVETMRATIFERETQPVRAMSREERLEHTWSSTANAYRGYADRFPPVMQGQRMVMLWSGTNGTLLKLLDDLTDDEIAAKLPVHMRHLPDIAA
;
A
#
# COMPACT_ATOMS: atom_id res chain seq x y z
N MET A 1 3.52 16.15 0.37
CA MET A 1 3.71 14.69 0.40
C MET A 1 2.40 14.11 0.87
N ASP A 2 1.65 13.59 -0.10
CA ASP A 2 0.35 12.94 0.08
C ASP A 2 0.66 11.56 0.67
N VAL A 3 0.49 11.41 1.98
CA VAL A 3 0.71 10.11 2.62
C VAL A 3 -0.61 9.39 2.51
N ARG A 4 -0.70 8.45 1.57
CA ARG A 4 -1.84 7.55 1.48
C ARG A 4 -1.91 6.74 2.76
N ALA A 5 -3.03 6.88 3.44
CA ALA A 5 -3.40 6.10 4.59
C ALA A 5 -3.79 4.69 4.14
N ASP A 6 -2.79 3.87 3.88
CA ASP A 6 -2.97 2.56 3.24
C ASP A 6 -3.35 1.49 4.29
N LEU A 7 -4.60 1.56 4.76
CA LEU A 7 -5.26 0.42 5.39
C LEU A 7 -5.49 -0.62 4.29
N ARG A 8 -4.92 -1.83 4.47
CA ARG A 8 -5.09 -3.03 3.62
C ARG A 8 -6.26 -2.91 2.64
N VAL A 9 -6.01 -2.64 1.36
CA VAL A 9 -7.04 -2.83 0.33
C VAL A 9 -7.09 -4.32 -0.01
N ALA A 10 -7.47 -5.14 0.97
CA ALA A 10 -8.27 -6.31 0.66
C ALA A 10 -9.50 -5.78 -0.08
N ARG A 11 -9.89 -6.39 -1.21
CA ARG A 11 -11.04 -5.97 -2.03
C ARG A 11 -12.16 -5.39 -1.15
N ILE A 12 -12.23 -4.05 -1.05
CA ILE A 12 -13.22 -3.39 -0.20
C ILE A 12 -14.50 -3.34 -1.05
N PRO A 13 -15.51 -4.16 -0.76
CA PRO A 13 -16.76 -4.07 -1.47
C PRO A 13 -17.33 -2.66 -1.23
N ASN A 14 -17.59 -1.91 -2.30
CA ASN A 14 -18.09 -0.53 -2.25
C ASN A 14 -17.16 0.53 -1.63
N GLY A 15 -15.84 0.28 -1.59
CA GLY A 15 -14.88 1.27 -1.10
C GLY A 15 -14.93 2.58 -1.90
N LEU A 16 -15.24 3.69 -1.25
CA LEU A 16 -15.16 5.03 -1.81
C LEU A 16 -13.92 5.75 -1.28
N ASP A 17 -13.30 6.58 -2.13
CA ASP A 17 -12.21 7.46 -1.71
C ASP A 17 -12.78 8.60 -0.87
N HIS A 18 -12.24 8.77 0.34
CA HIS A 18 -12.62 9.83 1.26
C HIS A 18 -11.41 10.66 1.69
N GLN A 19 -11.59 11.97 1.64
CA GLN A 19 -10.60 12.93 2.13
C GLN A 19 -10.87 13.28 3.60
N HIS A 20 -9.83 13.19 4.44
CA HIS A 20 -9.90 13.52 5.86
C HIS A 20 -8.78 14.47 6.27
N ALA A 21 -9.09 15.38 7.19
CA ALA A 21 -8.11 16.21 7.86
C ALA A 21 -7.83 15.64 9.27
N LEU A 22 -6.56 15.50 9.61
CA LEU A 22 -6.08 15.13 10.94
C LEU A 22 -5.06 16.17 11.43
N ARG A 23 -5.05 16.43 12.74
CA ARG A 23 -4.04 17.28 13.38
C ARG A 23 -2.92 16.39 13.92
N ILE A 24 -1.74 16.50 13.35
CA ILE A 24 -0.54 15.74 13.74
C ILE A 24 0.56 16.76 14.03
N ASP A 25 1.27 16.62 15.16
CA ASP A 25 2.29 17.57 15.62
C ASP A 25 1.82 19.04 15.61
N GLY A 26 0.55 19.26 15.97
CA GLY A 26 -0.07 20.59 16.00
C GLY A 26 -0.41 21.19 14.62
N LYS A 27 -0.15 20.48 13.52
CA LYS A 27 -0.40 20.95 12.15
C LYS A 27 -1.51 20.14 11.47
N PRO A 28 -2.41 20.78 10.70
CA PRO A 28 -3.37 20.05 9.89
C PRO A 28 -2.65 19.35 8.73
N ARG A 29 -2.97 18.08 8.53
CA ARG A 29 -2.55 17.27 7.38
C ARG A 29 -3.77 16.59 6.78
N TYR A 30 -3.75 16.47 5.45
CA TYR A 30 -4.85 15.91 4.66
C TYR A 30 -4.45 14.55 4.14
N PHE A 31 -5.38 13.61 4.20
CA PHE A 31 -5.19 12.22 3.84
C PHE A 31 -6.35 11.75 2.97
N HIS A 32 -6.03 10.89 2.01
CA HIS A 32 -6.98 10.08 1.27
C HIS A 32 -6.95 8.66 1.81
N GLY A 33 -8.13 8.06 1.97
CA GLY A 33 -8.26 6.68 2.39
C GLY A 33 -9.59 6.08 1.94
N TYR A 34 -9.60 4.76 1.83
CA TYR A 34 -10.77 3.99 1.44
C TYR A 34 -11.45 3.42 2.68
N CYS A 35 -12.76 3.60 2.78
CA CYS A 35 -13.57 3.06 3.86
C CYS A 35 -14.68 2.18 3.31
N ASP A 36 -15.05 1.15 4.06
CA ASP A 36 -16.31 0.45 3.87
C ASP A 36 -17.41 1.24 4.58
N LEU A 37 -18.21 1.97 3.81
CA LEU A 37 -19.29 2.79 4.37
C LEU A 37 -20.46 1.97 4.95
N SER A 38 -20.51 0.66 4.68
CA SER A 38 -21.49 -0.21 5.33
C SER A 38 -21.10 -0.54 6.77
N ASP A 39 -19.82 -0.37 7.13
CA ASP A 39 -19.32 -0.48 8.49
C ASP A 39 -19.18 0.92 9.12
N PRO A 40 -20.02 1.25 10.12
CA PRO A 40 -19.98 2.56 10.77
C PRO A 40 -18.66 2.84 11.52
N THR A 41 -17.85 1.81 11.79
CA THR A 41 -16.56 1.95 12.48
C THR A 41 -15.37 2.14 11.53
N SER A 42 -15.57 1.93 10.22
CA SER A 42 -14.50 1.93 9.21
C SER A 42 -13.75 3.27 9.17
N VAL A 43 -14.50 4.39 9.18
CA VAL A 43 -13.94 5.74 9.13
C VAL A 43 -13.09 6.07 10.35
N GLU A 44 -13.60 5.77 11.55
CA GLU A 44 -12.86 6.07 12.79
C GLU A 44 -11.65 5.15 12.97
N THR A 45 -11.77 3.88 12.60
CA THR A 45 -10.64 2.94 12.57
C THR A 45 -9.54 3.44 11.65
N MET A 46 -9.90 3.86 10.43
CA MET A 46 -8.95 4.43 9.48
C MET A 46 -8.27 5.68 10.05
N ARG A 47 -9.04 6.62 10.62
CA ARG A 47 -8.50 7.85 11.23
C ARG A 47 -7.52 7.53 12.36
N ALA A 48 -7.83 6.56 13.21
CA ALA A 48 -6.97 6.13 14.31
C ALA A 48 -5.65 5.54 13.80
N THR A 49 -5.71 4.65 12.80
CA THR A 49 -4.50 4.04 12.22
C THR A 49 -3.60 5.07 11.55
N ILE A 50 -4.17 6.06 10.84
CA ILE A 50 -3.38 7.16 10.28
C ILE A 50 -2.66 7.95 11.37
N PHE A 51 -3.40 8.31 12.42
CA PHE A 51 -2.85 9.09 13.52
C PHE A 51 -1.70 8.34 14.22
N GLU A 52 -1.90 7.06 14.53
CA GLU A 52 -0.87 6.20 15.12
C GLU A 52 0.37 6.14 14.22
N ARG A 53 0.19 5.89 12.92
CA ARG A 53 1.32 5.79 11.99
C ARG A 53 2.10 7.11 11.85
N GLU A 54 1.38 8.22 11.73
CA GLU A 54 1.98 9.53 11.48
C GLU A 54 2.65 10.14 12.72
N THR A 55 2.31 9.64 13.91
CA THR A 55 2.96 10.05 15.17
C THR A 55 4.21 9.23 15.49
N GLN A 56 4.48 8.13 14.76
CA GLN A 56 5.70 7.35 14.97
C GLN A 56 6.96 8.10 14.52
N PRO A 57 8.07 8.00 15.28
CA PRO A 57 9.33 8.68 14.96
C PRO A 57 10.04 8.06 13.75
N VAL A 58 9.87 6.76 13.52
CA VAL A 58 10.45 6.05 12.37
C VAL A 58 9.51 6.15 11.17
N ARG A 59 9.91 6.95 10.20
CA ARG A 59 9.15 7.18 8.95
C ARG A 59 9.57 6.24 7.81
N ALA A 60 10.39 5.23 8.10
CA ALA A 60 10.67 4.17 7.15
C ALA A 60 9.39 3.37 6.89
N MET A 61 9.13 3.01 5.62
CA MET A 61 7.95 2.24 5.27
C MET A 61 8.12 0.78 5.67
N SER A 62 7.12 0.19 6.31
CA SER A 62 7.08 -1.26 6.55
C SER A 62 7.01 -2.01 5.22
N ARG A 63 7.35 -3.30 5.20
CA ARG A 63 7.23 -4.11 3.97
C ARG A 63 5.81 -4.07 3.41
N GLU A 64 4.81 -4.16 4.27
CA GLU A 64 3.39 -4.09 3.91
C GLU A 64 3.04 -2.76 3.26
N GLU A 65 3.50 -1.64 3.82
CA GLU A 65 3.30 -0.31 3.25
C GLU A 65 3.95 -0.20 1.86
N ARG A 66 5.13 -0.79 1.69
CA ARG A 66 5.83 -0.80 0.40
C ARG A 66 5.11 -1.66 -0.64
N LEU A 67 4.53 -2.79 -0.23
CA LEU A 67 3.69 -3.62 -1.10
C LEU A 67 2.41 -2.88 -1.51
N GLU A 68 1.75 -2.21 -0.58
CA GLU A 68 0.55 -1.43 -0.89
C GLU A 68 0.87 -0.26 -1.80
N HIS A 69 1.98 0.45 -1.57
CA HIS A 69 2.43 1.49 -2.50
C HIS A 69 2.69 0.93 -3.90
N THR A 70 3.34 -0.24 -4.00
CA THR A 70 3.59 -0.91 -5.28
C THR A 70 2.27 -1.26 -5.96
N TRP A 71 1.30 -1.82 -5.23
CA TRP A 71 -0.03 -2.12 -5.74
C TRP A 71 -0.75 -0.84 -6.21
N SER A 72 -0.81 0.18 -5.36
CA SER A 72 -1.53 1.44 -5.54
C SER A 72 -0.98 2.30 -6.69
N SER A 73 0.33 2.25 -6.92
CA SER A 73 1.02 2.95 -8.01
C SER A 73 1.04 2.17 -9.33
N THR A 74 0.81 0.86 -9.29
CA THR A 74 0.73 0.04 -10.51
C THR A 74 -0.59 0.31 -11.22
N ALA A 75 -0.52 0.66 -12.52
CA ALA A 75 -1.72 0.91 -13.30
C ALA A 75 -2.62 -0.34 -13.37
N ASN A 76 -3.94 -0.14 -13.41
CA ASN A 76 -4.93 -1.22 -13.41
C ASN A 76 -4.72 -2.25 -14.52
N ALA A 77 -4.12 -1.87 -15.66
CA ALA A 77 -3.80 -2.80 -16.75
C ALA A 77 -2.67 -3.80 -16.41
N TYR A 78 -1.87 -3.52 -15.38
CA TYR A 78 -0.68 -4.28 -14.99
C TYR A 78 -0.79 -4.89 -13.59
N ARG A 79 -1.97 -4.80 -12.95
CA ARG A 79 -2.25 -5.42 -11.66
C ARG A 79 -3.61 -6.12 -11.70
N GLY A 80 -3.80 -7.11 -10.85
CA GLY A 80 -5.08 -7.81 -10.78
C GLY A 80 -5.11 -8.85 -9.68
N TYR A 81 -6.20 -9.59 -9.63
CA TYR A 81 -6.35 -10.74 -8.74
C TYR A 81 -6.12 -12.03 -9.52
N ALA A 82 -5.58 -13.03 -8.84
CA ALA A 82 -5.25 -14.35 -9.39
C ALA A 82 -6.50 -15.24 -9.59
N ASP A 83 -7.61 -14.67 -10.06
CA ASP A 83 -8.91 -15.36 -10.16
C ASP A 83 -8.91 -16.53 -11.16
N ARG A 84 -7.96 -16.54 -12.11
CA ARG A 84 -7.80 -17.60 -13.13
C ARG A 84 -6.69 -18.60 -12.79
N PHE A 85 -6.12 -18.53 -11.59
CA PHE A 85 -5.02 -19.39 -11.14
C PHE A 85 -5.56 -20.58 -10.32
N PRO A 86 -4.71 -21.57 -9.98
CA PRO A 86 -5.09 -22.66 -9.09
C PRO A 86 -5.71 -22.14 -7.78
N PRO A 87 -6.64 -22.88 -7.15
CA PRO A 87 -7.42 -22.39 -6.00
C PRO A 87 -6.58 -21.80 -4.86
N VAL A 88 -5.38 -22.34 -4.61
CA VAL A 88 -4.47 -21.83 -3.57
C VAL A 88 -4.00 -20.40 -3.80
N MET A 89 -3.99 -19.94 -5.05
CA MET A 89 -3.56 -18.59 -5.44
C MET A 89 -4.74 -17.65 -5.67
N GLN A 90 -5.98 -18.14 -5.76
CA GLN A 90 -7.14 -17.32 -6.10
C GLN A 90 -7.38 -16.22 -5.05
N GLY A 91 -7.82 -15.05 -5.51
CA GLY A 91 -8.03 -13.88 -4.65
C GLY A 91 -6.76 -13.18 -4.18
N GLN A 92 -5.57 -13.73 -4.45
CA GLN A 92 -4.31 -13.06 -4.17
C GLN A 92 -4.01 -11.97 -5.21
N ARG A 93 -3.34 -10.90 -4.77
CA ARG A 93 -2.96 -9.77 -5.63
C ARG A 93 -1.75 -10.14 -6.47
N MET A 94 -1.77 -9.77 -7.75
CA MET A 94 -0.66 -9.93 -8.68
C MET A 94 -0.28 -8.63 -9.34
N VAL A 95 1.01 -8.47 -9.62
CA VAL A 95 1.55 -7.36 -10.39
C VAL A 95 2.44 -7.86 -11.52
N MET A 96 2.35 -7.16 -12.63
CA MET A 96 3.19 -7.35 -13.79
C MET A 96 4.41 -6.43 -13.69
N LEU A 97 5.60 -7.03 -13.68
CA LEU A 97 6.88 -6.36 -13.56
C LEU A 97 7.62 -6.41 -14.90
N TRP A 98 8.37 -5.36 -15.18
CA TRP A 98 9.38 -5.39 -16.23
C TRP A 98 10.73 -5.73 -15.59
N SER A 99 11.30 -6.86 -15.97
CA SER A 99 12.65 -7.27 -15.60
C SER A 99 13.51 -7.20 -16.86
N GLY A 100 14.50 -6.30 -16.87
CA GLY A 100 15.25 -5.99 -18.10
C GLY A 100 15.79 -7.21 -18.86
N THR A 101 16.31 -8.21 -18.14
CA THR A 101 16.84 -9.45 -18.72
C THR A 101 15.78 -10.50 -19.04
N ASN A 102 14.66 -10.52 -18.32
CA ASN A 102 13.65 -11.58 -18.40
C ASN A 102 12.33 -11.12 -19.04
N GLY A 103 12.28 -9.89 -19.56
CA GLY A 103 11.08 -9.28 -20.12
C GLY A 103 10.01 -9.02 -19.05
N THR A 104 8.75 -9.26 -19.43
CA THR A 104 7.61 -9.03 -18.53
C THR A 104 7.33 -10.27 -17.68
N LEU A 105 7.34 -10.11 -16.36
CA LEU A 105 7.07 -11.16 -15.38
C LEU A 105 5.77 -10.86 -14.63
N LEU A 106 4.93 -11.87 -14.44
CA LEU A 106 3.76 -11.79 -13.56
C LEU A 106 4.09 -12.49 -12.24
N LYS A 107 3.94 -11.78 -11.12
CA LYS A 107 4.19 -12.32 -9.77
C LYS A 107 3.02 -12.01 -8.84
N LEU A 108 2.86 -12.86 -7.82
CA LEU A 108 2.08 -12.50 -6.65
C LEU A 108 2.75 -11.31 -5.96
N LEU A 109 1.94 -10.36 -5.49
CA LEU A 109 2.40 -9.16 -4.82
C LEU A 109 3.21 -9.51 -3.55
N ASP A 110 2.75 -10.51 -2.81
CA ASP A 110 3.40 -10.91 -1.56
C ASP A 110 4.74 -11.63 -1.79
N ASP A 111 4.97 -12.16 -3.01
CA ASP A 111 6.21 -12.83 -3.43
C ASP A 111 7.26 -11.86 -3.98
N LEU A 112 6.98 -10.56 -3.98
CA LEU A 112 7.97 -9.57 -4.41
C LEU A 112 9.15 -9.53 -3.43
N THR A 113 10.35 -9.52 -4.02
CA THR A 113 11.60 -9.31 -3.29
C THR A 113 11.77 -7.83 -2.90
N ASP A 114 12.56 -7.57 -1.87
CA ASP A 114 12.79 -6.20 -1.39
C ASP A 114 13.41 -5.29 -2.47
N ASP A 115 14.23 -5.85 -3.36
CA ASP A 115 14.82 -5.13 -4.50
C ASP A 115 13.77 -4.77 -5.56
N GLU A 116 12.87 -5.69 -5.88
CA GLU A 116 11.75 -5.44 -6.81
C GLU A 116 10.81 -4.37 -6.26
N ILE A 117 10.52 -4.43 -4.96
CA ILE A 117 9.74 -3.40 -4.27
C ILE A 117 10.48 -2.06 -4.28
N ALA A 118 11.77 -2.03 -3.90
CA ALA A 118 12.57 -0.81 -3.88
C ALA A 118 12.64 -0.13 -5.26
N ALA A 119 12.74 -0.90 -6.34
CA ALA A 119 12.75 -0.37 -7.69
C ALA A 119 11.47 0.42 -8.06
N LYS A 120 10.34 0.13 -7.38
CA LYS A 120 9.05 0.80 -7.59
C LYS A 120 8.82 1.99 -6.65
N LEU A 121 9.65 2.15 -5.62
CA LEU A 121 9.51 3.24 -4.66
C LEU A 121 10.18 4.54 -5.13
N PRO A 122 9.68 5.71 -4.68
CA PRO A 122 10.39 6.97 -4.80
C PRO A 122 11.83 6.85 -4.27
N VAL A 123 12.79 7.53 -4.90
CA VAL A 123 14.24 7.37 -4.63
C VAL A 123 14.58 7.46 -3.13
N HIS A 124 13.99 8.42 -2.41
CA HIS A 124 14.25 8.64 -0.99
C HIS A 124 13.62 7.59 -0.06
N MET A 125 12.79 6.68 -0.58
CA MET A 125 12.13 5.60 0.15
C MET A 125 12.68 4.21 -0.21
N ARG A 126 13.68 4.13 -1.10
CA ARG A 126 14.24 2.85 -1.55
C ARG A 126 15.11 2.18 -0.50
N HIS A 127 15.74 2.98 0.34
CA HIS A 127 16.65 2.50 1.36
C HIS A 127 15.93 2.51 2.70
N LEU A 128 15.87 1.35 3.34
CA LEU A 128 15.65 1.31 4.77
C LEU A 128 16.87 2.01 5.41
N PRO A 129 16.70 2.97 6.33
CA PRO A 129 17.80 3.33 7.19
C PRO A 129 18.25 2.05 7.89
N ASP A 130 19.55 1.74 7.88
CA ASP A 130 20.11 0.67 8.69
C ASP A 130 19.66 0.90 10.13
N ILE A 131 18.70 0.09 10.59
CA ILE A 131 18.37 0.05 11.99
C ILE A 131 19.55 -0.69 12.61
N ALA A 132 20.53 0.06 13.12
CA ALA A 132 21.53 -0.48 14.01
C ALA A 132 20.78 -1.23 15.13
N ALA A 133 21.12 -2.52 15.26
CA ALA A 133 20.55 -3.47 16.21
C ALA A 133 20.67 -3.04 17.67
#